data_AF-A0A5E4L1G0-F1
#
_entry.id   AF-A0A5E4L1G0-F1
#
_cell.length_a   1.000
_cell.length_b   1.000
_cell.length_c   1.000
_cell.angle_alpha   90.00
_cell.angle_beta   90.00
_cell.angle_gamma   90.00
#
_symmetry.space_group_name_H-M   'P 1'
#
loop_
_entity.id
_entity.type
_entity.pdbx_description
1 polymer ?
#
loop_
_entity_poly.entity_id
_entity_poly.type
_entity_poly.pdbx_seq_one_letter_code
_entity_poly.pdbx_strand_id
1 'polypeptide(L)'
;MAKDMKGELRDALQGKSTVFVGTMETPAERIVYHIMFNSLNAGENVIWVCLKEPPSGVLAMFSQYGLPLAGIQEGLWFVDVTITGDNQVIERTFRCTSLDYVCLTLHVVNILKKYPRSLVMLDSIGMLAALGHLETTVRFIKYLDSKVRIAGGCLVTILANRTAAGSVESELVGLLNNVISVNEEKIHAHMGSMELKMQYEFSGSELILSSEDIGKDLGELFSLTPEEKKKLESEVEEKAHIYKELLE
;
A
#
# COMPACT_ATOMS: atom_id res chain seq x y z
N MET A 1 -13.51 -3.29 -21.31
CA MET A 1 -12.25 -2.56 -21.05
C MET A 1 -11.68 -3.08 -19.76
N ALA A 2 -10.42 -3.51 -19.73
CA ALA A 2 -9.78 -3.93 -18.48
C ALA A 2 -9.69 -2.72 -17.54
N LYS A 3 -10.24 -2.86 -16.33
CA LYS A 3 -10.27 -1.82 -15.30
C LYS A 3 -8.86 -1.69 -14.71
N ASP A 4 -8.28 -0.48 -14.70
CA ASP A 4 -6.94 -0.26 -14.14
C ASP A 4 -6.97 -0.33 -12.60
N MET A 5 -6.80 -1.53 -12.07
CA MET A 5 -6.83 -1.80 -10.63
C MET A 5 -5.67 -1.14 -9.87
N LYS A 6 -4.53 -0.93 -10.54
CA LYS A 6 -3.41 -0.19 -9.94
C LYS A 6 -3.78 1.29 -9.77
N GLY A 7 -4.50 1.85 -10.74
CA GLY A 7 -5.12 3.18 -10.65
C GLY A 7 -6.11 3.28 -9.49
N GLU A 8 -7.06 2.38 -9.37
CA GLU A 8 -8.07 2.41 -8.30
C GLU A 8 -7.47 2.27 -6.90
N LEU A 9 -6.49 1.37 -6.72
CA LEU A 9 -5.79 1.24 -5.45
C LEU A 9 -4.98 2.50 -5.11
N ARG A 10 -4.41 3.19 -6.09
CA ARG A 10 -3.69 4.46 -5.87
C ARG A 10 -4.65 5.60 -5.50
N ASP A 11 -5.75 5.74 -6.23
CA ASP A 11 -6.81 6.73 -5.93
C ASP A 11 -7.41 6.45 -4.54
N ALA A 12 -7.48 5.18 -4.14
CA ALA A 12 -7.91 4.80 -2.82
C ALA A 12 -7.02 5.34 -1.70
N LEU A 13 -5.72 5.35 -1.92
CA LEU A 13 -4.73 5.85 -0.95
C LEU A 13 -4.70 7.38 -0.91
N GLN A 14 -5.07 8.05 -2.01
CA GLN A 14 -4.85 9.48 -2.17
C GLN A 14 -5.55 10.33 -1.09
N GLY A 15 -4.75 11.12 -0.35
CA GLY A 15 -5.22 12.05 0.68
C GLY A 15 -5.84 11.36 1.91
N LYS A 16 -5.69 10.05 2.06
CA LYS A 16 -6.32 9.24 3.12
C LYS A 16 -5.27 8.50 3.95
N SER A 17 -5.65 8.18 5.17
CA SER A 17 -4.91 7.20 5.97
C SER A 17 -5.41 5.79 5.69
N THR A 18 -4.49 4.85 5.53
CA THR A 18 -4.77 3.47 5.13
C THR A 18 -3.99 2.49 5.99
N VAL A 19 -4.67 1.45 6.49
CA VAL A 19 -4.01 0.29 7.09
C VAL A 19 -4.15 -0.93 6.22
N PHE A 20 -3.03 -1.62 6.00
CA PHE A 20 -3.00 -2.97 5.48
C PHE A 20 -3.07 -3.94 6.64
N VAL A 21 -4.12 -4.75 6.68
CA VAL A 21 -4.36 -5.77 7.70
C VAL A 21 -4.11 -7.13 7.07
N GLY A 22 -3.26 -7.94 7.66
CA GLY A 22 -2.96 -9.28 7.15
C GLY A 22 -2.43 -10.19 8.27
N THR A 23 -2.37 -11.51 8.06
CA THR A 23 -1.64 -12.38 9.00
C THR A 23 -0.13 -12.23 8.80
N MET A 24 0.68 -12.75 9.72
CA MET A 24 2.14 -12.84 9.55
C MET A 24 2.55 -13.61 8.29
N GLU A 25 1.67 -14.49 7.80
CA GLU A 25 1.89 -15.34 6.63
C GLU A 25 1.42 -14.67 5.33
N THR A 26 0.61 -13.61 5.42
CA THR A 26 0.14 -12.89 4.24
C THR A 26 1.17 -11.87 3.76
N PRO A 27 1.32 -11.69 2.44
CA PRO A 27 2.30 -10.77 1.85
C PRO A 27 1.85 -9.30 1.89
N ALA A 28 1.12 -8.88 2.92
CA ALA A 28 0.68 -7.49 3.10
C ALA A 28 1.87 -6.52 3.09
N GLU A 29 2.95 -6.89 3.77
CA GLU A 29 4.20 -6.14 3.77
C GLU A 29 4.75 -6.01 2.35
N ARG A 30 4.88 -7.11 1.62
CA ARG A 30 5.35 -7.10 0.23
C ARG A 30 4.51 -6.19 -0.67
N ILE A 31 3.17 -6.24 -0.57
CA ILE A 31 2.28 -5.36 -1.33
C ILE A 31 2.59 -3.88 -1.03
N VAL A 32 2.78 -3.52 0.23
CA VAL A 32 3.14 -2.15 0.62
C VAL A 32 4.49 -1.75 0.02
N TYR A 33 5.51 -2.61 0.04
CA TYR A 33 6.79 -2.33 -0.64
C TYR A 33 6.60 -2.06 -2.14
N HIS A 34 5.75 -2.81 -2.85
CA HIS A 34 5.43 -2.52 -4.25
C HIS A 34 4.75 -1.17 -4.44
N ILE A 35 3.83 -0.79 -3.55
CA ILE A 35 3.15 0.52 -3.60
C ILE A 35 4.16 1.65 -3.41
N MET A 36 5.03 1.54 -2.40
CA MET A 36 6.08 2.51 -2.13
C MET A 36 7.05 2.63 -3.30
N PHE A 37 7.47 1.49 -3.86
CA PHE A 37 8.34 1.43 -5.04
C PHE A 37 7.72 2.13 -6.25
N ASN A 38 6.46 1.83 -6.56
CA ASN A 38 5.76 2.44 -7.69
C ASN A 38 5.62 3.96 -7.52
N SER A 39 5.40 4.42 -6.29
CA SER A 39 5.33 5.85 -5.97
C SER A 39 6.68 6.53 -6.21
N LEU A 40 7.78 5.94 -5.72
CA LEU A 40 9.14 6.42 -5.98
C LEU A 40 9.47 6.44 -7.48
N ASN A 41 9.09 5.39 -8.22
CA ASN A 41 9.30 5.30 -9.66
C ASN A 41 8.49 6.34 -10.46
N ALA A 42 7.35 6.79 -9.92
CA ALA A 42 6.57 7.90 -10.46
C ALA A 42 7.16 9.28 -10.10
N GLY A 43 8.29 9.33 -9.39
CA GLY A 43 8.96 10.57 -8.95
C GLY A 43 8.37 11.18 -7.68
N GLU A 44 7.51 10.44 -6.95
CA GLU A 44 6.96 10.87 -5.68
C GLU A 44 7.96 10.66 -4.53
N ASN A 45 7.73 11.34 -3.41
CA ASN A 45 8.55 11.18 -2.22
C ASN A 45 7.87 10.21 -1.24
N VAL A 46 8.66 9.30 -0.68
CA VAL A 46 8.25 8.38 0.38
C VAL A 46 9.00 8.72 1.65
N ILE A 47 8.28 8.89 2.75
CA ILE A 47 8.81 9.07 4.09
C ILE A 47 8.55 7.79 4.86
N TRP A 48 9.61 7.04 5.15
CA TRP A 48 9.55 5.78 5.86
C TRP A 48 9.87 5.99 7.34
N VAL A 49 8.89 5.77 8.20
CA VAL A 49 9.03 5.84 9.65
C VAL A 49 9.37 4.45 10.18
N CYS A 50 10.66 4.25 10.45
CA CYS A 50 11.23 2.99 10.89
C CYS A 50 10.86 2.72 12.35
N LEU A 51 9.89 1.82 12.56
CA LEU A 51 9.47 1.37 13.89
C LEU A 51 9.88 -0.07 14.19
N LYS A 52 9.94 -0.90 13.15
CA LYS A 52 10.23 -2.34 13.23
C LYS A 52 11.62 -2.62 12.65
N GLU A 53 11.85 -2.19 11.41
CA GLU A 53 13.10 -2.43 10.69
C GLU A 53 13.92 -1.14 10.61
N PRO A 54 15.25 -1.19 10.82
CA PRO A 54 16.12 -0.05 10.55
C PRO A 54 16.15 0.27 9.05
N PRO A 55 16.63 1.46 8.65
CA PRO A 55 16.70 1.84 7.24
C PRO A 55 17.45 0.82 6.36
N SER A 56 18.54 0.20 6.84
CA SER A 56 19.23 -0.86 6.10
C SER A 56 18.37 -2.10 5.87
N GLY A 57 17.55 -2.48 6.85
CA GLY A 57 16.58 -3.57 6.75
C GLY A 57 15.52 -3.28 5.69
N VAL A 58 14.96 -2.06 5.70
CA VAL A 58 14.00 -1.62 4.67
C VAL A 58 14.61 -1.69 3.27
N LEU A 59 15.83 -1.19 3.09
CA LEU A 59 16.52 -1.26 1.79
C LEU A 59 16.79 -2.71 1.36
N ALA A 60 17.15 -3.59 2.29
CA ALA A 60 17.34 -5.01 2.02
C ALA A 60 16.03 -5.68 1.57
N MET A 61 14.90 -5.31 2.17
CA MET A 61 13.58 -5.83 1.80
C MET A 61 13.16 -5.42 0.38
N PHE A 62 13.41 -4.17 -0.04
CA PHE A 62 13.24 -3.76 -1.44
C PHE A 62 14.06 -4.66 -2.38
N SER A 63 15.33 -4.91 -2.06
CA SER A 63 16.17 -5.82 -2.86
C SER A 63 15.64 -7.25 -2.85
N GLN A 64 15.19 -7.77 -1.71
CA GLN A 64 14.66 -9.14 -1.56
C GLN A 64 13.40 -9.34 -2.41
N TYR A 65 12.56 -8.32 -2.52
CA TYR A 65 11.36 -8.36 -3.37
C TYR A 65 11.63 -8.04 -4.85
N GLY A 66 12.90 -7.85 -5.23
CA GLY A 66 13.29 -7.55 -6.60
C GLY A 66 12.89 -6.15 -7.05
N LEU A 67 12.89 -5.18 -6.13
CA LEU A 67 12.49 -3.78 -6.33
C LEU A 67 13.73 -2.87 -6.29
N PRO A 68 14.48 -2.76 -7.41
CA PRO A 68 15.76 -2.05 -7.42
C PRO A 68 15.57 -0.54 -7.28
N LEU A 69 16.06 0.04 -6.18
CA LEU A 69 15.96 1.49 -5.91
C LEU A 69 17.01 2.35 -6.64
N ALA A 70 17.84 1.74 -7.49
CA ALA A 70 18.90 2.44 -8.21
C ALA A 70 18.33 3.58 -9.05
N GLY A 71 18.77 4.82 -8.79
CA GLY A 71 18.32 6.02 -9.51
C GLY A 71 17.04 6.67 -8.98
N ILE A 72 16.30 6.05 -8.05
CA ILE A 72 15.06 6.61 -7.46
C ILE A 72 15.13 6.75 -5.93
N GLN A 73 16.20 6.26 -5.30
CA GLN A 73 16.40 6.32 -3.85
C GLN A 73 16.38 7.75 -3.27
N GLU A 74 16.65 8.78 -4.08
CA GLU A 74 16.54 10.16 -3.63
C GLU A 74 15.13 10.52 -3.16
N GLY A 75 14.08 9.93 -3.70
CA GLY A 75 12.71 10.15 -3.23
C GLY A 75 12.43 9.55 -1.83
N LEU A 76 13.32 8.71 -1.31
CA LEU A 76 13.12 7.97 -0.06
C LEU A 76 13.81 8.66 1.12
N TRP A 77 13.02 8.96 2.15
CA TRP A 77 13.46 9.56 3.41
C TRP A 77 13.19 8.61 4.56
N PHE A 78 14.09 8.58 5.54
CA PHE A 78 13.91 7.76 6.74
C PHE A 78 13.78 8.62 7.99
N VAL A 79 12.87 8.24 8.88
CA VAL A 79 12.79 8.74 10.25
C VAL A 79 12.85 7.53 11.18
N ASP A 80 13.98 7.37 11.86
CA ASP A 80 14.37 6.13 12.49
C ASP A 80 14.40 6.21 14.02
N VAL A 81 13.66 5.32 14.68
CA VAL A 81 13.68 5.12 16.15
C VAL A 81 14.22 3.75 16.56
N THR A 82 14.66 2.93 15.61
CA THR A 82 15.16 1.56 15.82
C THR A 82 16.60 1.51 16.34
N ILE A 83 17.07 2.58 17.01
CA ILE A 83 18.46 2.92 17.37
C ILE A 83 19.34 1.76 17.88
N THR A 84 18.75 0.68 18.39
CA THR A 84 19.45 -0.57 18.61
C THR A 84 19.67 -1.35 17.30
N GLY A 85 20.76 -1.08 16.58
CA GLY A 85 21.29 -2.09 15.64
C GLY A 85 22.01 -1.61 14.39
N ASP A 86 21.85 -0.34 13.98
CA ASP A 86 22.40 0.13 12.71
C ASP A 86 23.30 1.36 12.85
N ASN A 87 24.62 1.11 12.79
CA ASN A 87 25.65 2.15 12.77
C ASN A 87 25.92 2.68 11.35
N GLN A 88 25.25 2.18 10.32
CA GLN A 88 25.49 2.62 8.95
C GLN A 88 24.95 4.03 8.73
N VAL A 89 25.73 4.87 8.07
CA VAL A 89 25.28 6.20 7.68
C VAL A 89 24.51 6.06 6.38
N ILE A 90 23.19 5.97 6.48
CA ILE A 90 22.29 6.00 5.34
C ILE A 90 21.86 7.45 5.11
N GLU A 91 22.01 7.93 3.88
CA GLU A 91 21.61 9.29 3.51
C GLU A 91 20.12 9.53 3.76
N ARG A 92 19.73 10.80 3.93
CA ARG A 92 18.32 11.22 4.14
C ARG A 92 17.62 10.53 5.32
N THR A 93 18.40 10.15 6.33
CA THR A 93 17.92 9.53 7.56
C THR A 93 17.98 10.52 8.73
N PHE A 94 16.84 10.75 9.38
CA PHE A 94 16.77 11.43 10.67
C PHE A 94 16.61 10.40 11.78
N ARG A 95 17.41 10.52 12.84
CA ARG A 95 17.38 9.58 13.98
C ARG A 95 16.73 10.22 15.19
N CYS A 96 15.83 9.48 15.81
CA CYS A 96 15.08 9.84 16.99
C CYS A 96 15.31 8.82 18.09
N THR A 97 15.35 9.26 19.35
CA THR A 97 15.36 8.32 20.48
C THR A 97 14.16 7.38 20.44
N SER A 98 14.32 6.15 20.92
CA SER A 98 13.28 5.12 20.86
C SER A 98 11.95 5.64 21.41
N LEU A 99 10.88 5.46 20.63
CA LEU A 99 9.50 5.91 20.93
C LEU A 99 9.33 7.43 21.17
N ASP A 100 10.25 8.26 20.68
CA ASP A 100 10.08 9.72 20.73
C ASP A 100 9.10 10.19 19.64
N TYR A 101 7.80 10.16 19.97
CA TYR A 101 6.72 10.60 19.10
C TYR A 101 6.82 12.08 18.68
N VAL A 102 7.45 12.92 19.51
CA VAL A 102 7.64 14.34 19.19
C VAL A 102 8.70 14.48 18.11
N CYS A 103 9.85 13.81 18.28
CA CYS A 103 10.91 13.77 17.28
C CYS A 103 10.41 13.18 15.96
N LEU A 104 9.73 12.03 16.00
CA LEU A 104 9.14 11.40 14.81
C LEU A 104 8.25 12.38 14.05
N THR A 105 7.31 13.01 14.74
CA THR A 105 6.38 13.95 14.10
C THR A 105 7.09 15.17 13.56
N LEU A 106 8.06 15.72 14.30
CA LEU A 106 8.83 16.90 13.89
C LEU A 106 9.55 16.63 12.56
N HIS A 107 10.25 15.51 12.45
CA HIS A 107 11.00 15.17 11.24
C HIS A 107 10.07 14.89 10.06
N VAL A 108 9.00 14.11 10.24
CA VAL A 108 8.00 13.89 9.18
C VAL A 108 7.42 15.21 8.69
N VAL A 109 6.99 16.10 9.60
CA VAL A 109 6.45 17.42 9.25
C VAL A 109 7.48 18.29 8.53
N ASN A 110 8.75 18.25 8.94
CA ASN A 110 9.81 19.03 8.29
C ASN A 110 10.07 18.54 6.86
N ILE A 111 10.01 17.23 6.62
CA ILE A 111 10.12 16.67 5.27
C ILE A 111 8.89 17.09 4.45
N LEU A 112 7.68 16.94 4.99
CA LEU A 112 6.42 17.31 4.31
C LEU A 112 6.34 18.79 3.92
N LYS A 113 6.95 19.69 4.69
CA LYS A 113 7.04 21.12 4.33
C LYS A 113 7.85 21.35 3.05
N LYS A 114 8.88 20.53 2.81
CA LYS A 114 9.75 20.61 1.63
C LYS A 114 9.18 19.79 0.46
N TYR A 115 8.59 18.64 0.79
CA TYR A 115 8.04 17.66 -0.14
C TYR A 115 6.57 17.41 0.22
N PRO A 116 5.66 18.35 -0.11
CA PRO A 116 4.24 18.16 0.13
C PRO A 116 3.73 16.97 -0.68
N ARG A 117 2.59 16.41 -0.27
CA ARG A 117 1.98 15.22 -0.91
C ARG A 117 2.83 13.95 -0.86
N SER A 118 3.86 13.89 -0.01
CA SER A 118 4.64 12.66 0.20
C SER A 118 3.78 11.54 0.77
N LEU A 119 4.11 10.30 0.40
CA LEU A 119 3.56 9.09 0.99
C LEU A 119 4.32 8.77 2.28
N VAL A 120 3.61 8.70 3.41
CA VAL A 120 4.22 8.42 4.71
C VAL A 120 3.92 6.98 5.09
N MET A 121 4.96 6.14 5.15
CA MET A 121 4.88 4.76 5.59
C MET A 121 5.22 4.65 7.08
N LEU A 122 4.35 4.05 7.86
CA LEU A 122 4.55 3.71 9.26
C LEU A 122 4.63 2.19 9.39
N ASP A 123 5.83 1.65 9.60
CA ASP A 123 6.12 0.21 9.46
C ASP A 123 5.12 -0.75 10.11
N SER A 124 4.80 -0.49 11.37
CA SER A 124 3.85 -1.32 12.10
C SER A 124 3.23 -0.54 13.25
N ILE A 125 1.94 -0.26 13.16
CA ILE A 125 1.19 0.32 14.28
C ILE A 125 1.02 -0.69 15.44
N GLY A 126 1.09 -1.99 15.16
CA GLY A 126 1.07 -3.03 16.19
C GLY A 126 2.26 -2.91 17.15
N MET A 127 3.45 -2.59 16.63
CA MET A 127 4.65 -2.36 17.45
C MET A 127 4.48 -1.19 18.42
N LEU A 128 3.83 -0.10 18.00
CA LEU A 128 3.57 1.04 18.88
C LEU A 128 2.61 0.71 20.03
N ALA A 129 1.63 -0.15 19.78
CA ALA A 129 0.71 -0.60 20.82
C ALA A 129 1.35 -1.63 21.77
N ALA A 130 2.28 -2.45 21.27
CA ALA A 130 3.02 -3.39 22.11
C ALA A 130 4.04 -2.70 23.03
N LEU A 131 4.67 -1.62 22.54
CA LEU A 131 5.76 -0.95 23.24
C LEU A 131 5.34 0.29 24.04
N GLY A 132 4.16 0.86 23.73
CA GLY A 132 3.68 2.11 24.32
C GLY A 132 2.33 1.99 25.02
N HIS A 133 1.90 3.08 25.65
CA HIS A 133 0.52 3.21 26.14
C HIS A 133 -0.42 3.51 24.98
N LEU A 134 -1.52 2.74 24.88
CA LEU A 134 -2.49 2.84 23.78
C LEU A 134 -2.99 4.27 23.54
N GLU A 135 -3.34 5.01 24.60
CA GLU A 135 -3.80 6.39 24.46
C GLU A 135 -2.76 7.30 23.80
N THR A 136 -1.48 7.14 24.17
CA THR A 136 -0.38 7.94 23.60
C THR A 136 -0.17 7.59 22.14
N THR A 137 -0.22 6.29 21.81
CA THR A 137 -0.13 5.78 20.43
C THR A 137 -1.29 6.31 19.58
N VAL A 138 -2.53 6.28 20.08
CA VAL A 138 -3.72 6.81 19.40
C VAL A 138 -3.57 8.31 19.14
N ARG A 139 -3.14 9.09 20.15
CA ARG A 139 -2.92 10.53 19.98
C ARG A 139 -1.83 10.83 18.96
N PHE A 140 -0.73 10.07 18.99
CA PHE A 140 0.34 10.19 18.02
C PHE A 140 -0.15 9.93 16.59
N ILE A 141 -0.83 8.79 16.35
CA ILE A 141 -1.33 8.43 15.02
C ILE A 141 -2.32 9.48 14.50
N LYS A 142 -3.29 9.91 15.32
CA LYS A 142 -4.25 10.96 14.93
C LYS A 142 -3.57 12.28 14.58
N TYR A 143 -2.58 12.67 15.37
CA TYR A 143 -1.86 13.92 15.14
C TYR A 143 -1.00 13.83 13.88
N LEU A 144 -0.28 12.72 13.67
CA LEU A 144 0.52 12.48 12.48
C LEU A 144 -0.35 12.46 11.23
N ASP A 145 -1.44 11.68 11.21
CA ASP A 145 -2.42 11.63 10.11
C ASP A 145 -2.93 13.03 9.77
N SER A 146 -3.31 13.82 10.78
CA SER A 146 -3.75 15.21 10.57
C SER A 146 -2.70 16.04 9.83
N LYS A 147 -1.43 15.94 10.22
CA LYS A 147 -0.34 16.68 9.56
C LYS A 147 -0.06 16.20 8.14
N VAL A 148 -0.09 14.89 7.91
CA VAL A 148 0.09 14.27 6.59
C VAL A 148 -1.02 14.74 5.65
N ARG A 149 -2.28 14.68 6.08
CA ARG A 149 -3.43 15.13 5.28
C ARG A 149 -3.43 16.63 5.00
N ILE A 150 -3.04 17.46 5.98
CA ILE A 150 -2.89 18.92 5.76
C ILE A 150 -1.85 19.20 4.66
N ALA A 151 -0.79 18.40 4.57
CA ALA A 151 0.21 18.49 3.52
C ALA A 151 -0.23 17.84 2.18
N GLY A 152 -1.46 17.32 2.11
CA GLY A 152 -2.00 16.60 0.95
C GLY A 152 -1.34 15.23 0.70
N GLY A 153 -0.63 14.68 1.68
CA GLY A 153 -0.02 13.36 1.61
C GLY A 153 -0.96 12.25 2.05
N CYS A 154 -0.42 11.04 2.11
CA CYS A 154 -1.16 9.85 2.51
C CYS A 154 -0.38 9.11 3.61
N LEU A 155 -1.08 8.61 4.62
CA LEU A 155 -0.47 7.79 5.66
C LEU A 155 -0.79 6.33 5.37
N VAL A 156 0.22 5.48 5.27
CA VAL A 156 0.09 4.04 5.09
C VAL A 156 0.74 3.35 6.28
N THR A 157 0.10 2.31 6.78
CA THR A 157 0.66 1.47 7.84
C THR A 157 0.27 0.01 7.65
N ILE A 158 1.01 -0.88 8.28
CA ILE A 158 0.67 -2.30 8.37
C ILE A 158 0.25 -2.64 9.80
N LEU A 159 -0.76 -3.49 9.92
CA LEU A 159 -1.12 -4.19 11.16
C LEU A 159 -1.18 -5.68 10.85
N ALA A 160 -0.19 -6.43 11.34
CA ALA A 160 -0.27 -7.87 11.29
C ALA A 160 -1.26 -8.35 12.38
N ASN A 161 -2.27 -9.13 11.99
CA ASN A 161 -3.26 -9.72 12.89
C ASN A 161 -2.57 -10.53 13.99
N ARG A 162 -3.11 -10.43 15.21
CA ARG A 162 -2.59 -11.06 16.45
C ARG A 162 -1.29 -10.46 16.97
N THR A 163 -0.93 -9.24 16.55
CA THR A 163 0.19 -8.51 17.15
C THR A 163 -0.21 -7.77 18.42
N ALA A 164 -1.51 -7.54 18.64
CA ALA A 164 -2.05 -7.00 19.87
C ALA A 164 -3.34 -7.72 20.30
N ALA A 165 -3.84 -7.40 21.50
CA ALA A 165 -5.16 -7.88 21.91
C ALA A 165 -6.24 -7.35 20.96
N GLY A 166 -7.25 -8.16 20.62
CA GLY A 166 -8.21 -7.83 19.56
C GLY A 166 -8.97 -6.51 19.75
N SER A 167 -9.17 -6.05 21.00
CA SER A 167 -9.74 -4.72 21.28
C SER A 167 -8.80 -3.58 20.87
N VAL A 168 -7.50 -3.75 21.07
CA VAL A 168 -6.46 -2.79 20.70
C VAL A 168 -6.30 -2.72 19.19
N GLU A 169 -6.30 -3.86 18.51
CA GLU A 169 -6.26 -3.93 17.04
C GLU A 169 -7.46 -3.21 16.42
N SER A 170 -8.67 -3.46 16.96
CA SER A 170 -9.90 -2.81 16.49
C SER A 170 -9.85 -1.29 16.69
N GLU A 171 -9.33 -0.83 17.83
CA GLU A 171 -9.17 0.60 18.10
C GLU A 171 -8.19 1.26 17.13
N LEU A 172 -7.03 0.63 16.88
CA LEU A 172 -6.02 1.13 15.95
C LEU A 172 -6.53 1.19 14.50
N VAL A 173 -7.20 0.13 14.03
CA VAL A 173 -7.79 0.07 12.69
C VAL A 173 -8.86 1.16 12.53
N GLY A 174 -9.69 1.37 13.56
CA GLY A 174 -10.73 2.40 13.56
C GLY A 174 -10.22 3.84 13.48
N LEU A 175 -8.91 4.09 13.63
CA LEU A 175 -8.32 5.42 13.48
C LEU A 175 -8.16 5.85 12.02
N LEU A 176 -8.16 4.90 11.09
CA LEU A 176 -7.71 5.11 9.71
C LEU A 176 -8.88 5.08 8.74
N ASN A 177 -8.77 5.81 7.63
CA ASN A 177 -9.89 5.99 6.71
C ASN A 177 -10.18 4.77 5.85
N ASN A 178 -9.14 4.07 5.41
CA ASN A 178 -9.26 2.86 4.60
C ASN A 178 -8.65 1.67 5.33
N VAL A 179 -9.31 0.53 5.20
CA VAL A 179 -8.84 -0.75 5.74
C VAL A 179 -8.70 -1.72 4.58
N ILE A 180 -7.47 -2.15 4.31
CA ILE A 180 -7.16 -3.06 3.23
C ILE A 180 -6.77 -4.40 3.86
N SER A 181 -7.70 -5.34 3.86
CA SER A 181 -7.46 -6.70 4.34
C SER A 181 -6.80 -7.53 3.24
N VAL A 182 -5.65 -8.11 3.56
CA VAL A 182 -4.88 -8.98 2.67
C VAL A 182 -4.96 -10.39 3.21
N ASN A 183 -5.44 -11.31 2.38
CA ASN A 183 -5.46 -12.74 2.59
C ASN A 183 -4.52 -13.43 1.59
N GLU A 184 -4.41 -14.77 1.61
CA GLU A 184 -3.43 -15.54 0.83
C GLU A 184 -3.38 -15.22 -0.68
N GLU A 185 -4.51 -14.89 -1.32
CA GLU A 185 -4.56 -14.53 -2.75
C GLU A 185 -5.50 -13.34 -3.05
N LYS A 186 -6.07 -12.73 -2.01
CA LYS A 186 -7.10 -11.70 -2.16
C LYS A 186 -6.80 -10.46 -1.34
N ILE A 187 -7.07 -9.30 -1.94
CA ILE A 187 -7.10 -8.00 -1.28
C ILE A 187 -8.55 -7.55 -1.22
N HIS A 188 -9.05 -7.34 -0.01
CA HIS A 188 -10.36 -6.78 0.26
C HIS A 188 -10.17 -5.38 0.86
N ALA A 189 -10.36 -4.34 0.06
CA ALA A 189 -10.25 -2.96 0.51
C ALA A 189 -11.63 -2.40 0.87
N HIS A 190 -11.79 -1.99 2.12
CA HIS A 190 -12.93 -1.24 2.63
C HIS A 190 -12.57 0.25 2.69
N MET A 191 -13.30 1.06 1.94
CA MET A 191 -13.03 2.49 1.75
C MET A 191 -14.32 3.29 1.95
N GLY A 192 -14.68 3.56 3.20
CA GLY A 192 -15.98 4.15 3.53
C GLY A 192 -17.12 3.24 3.08
N SER A 193 -17.92 3.68 2.09
CA SER A 193 -19.02 2.89 1.53
C SER A 193 -18.64 2.02 0.33
N MET A 194 -17.39 2.12 -0.15
CA MET A 194 -16.91 1.33 -1.29
C MET A 194 -16.14 0.11 -0.81
N GLU A 195 -16.45 -1.05 -1.38
CA GLU A 195 -15.70 -2.29 -1.20
C GLU A 195 -15.06 -2.67 -2.53
N LEU A 196 -13.75 -2.93 -2.52
CA LEU A 196 -13.01 -3.44 -3.67
C LEU A 196 -12.45 -4.82 -3.33
N LYS A 197 -12.70 -5.79 -4.21
CA LYS A 197 -12.12 -7.13 -4.13
C LYS A 197 -11.22 -7.38 -5.33
N MET A 198 -9.96 -7.65 -5.04
CA MET A 198 -8.93 -7.89 -6.04
C MET A 198 -8.25 -9.21 -5.73
N GLN A 199 -7.98 -9.99 -6.76
CA GLN A 199 -6.98 -11.04 -6.71
C GLN A 199 -5.62 -10.43 -6.96
N TYR A 200 -4.58 -11.02 -6.35
CA TYR A 200 -3.22 -10.61 -6.61
C TYR A 200 -2.31 -11.82 -6.85
N GLU A 201 -1.30 -11.59 -7.69
CA GLU A 201 -0.25 -12.56 -7.96
C GLU A 201 1.09 -11.85 -8.04
N PHE A 202 2.14 -12.53 -7.58
CA PHE A 202 3.51 -12.08 -7.77
C PHE A 202 4.17 -12.85 -8.89
N SER A 203 4.45 -12.19 -10.01
CA SER A 203 5.27 -12.74 -11.09
C SER A 203 6.68 -12.15 -11.00
N GLY A 204 7.58 -12.87 -10.34
CA GLY A 204 8.92 -12.36 -10.03
C GLY A 204 8.84 -11.12 -9.14
N SER A 205 9.22 -9.96 -9.67
CA SER A 205 9.17 -8.65 -9.01
C SER A 205 7.96 -7.78 -9.40
N GLU A 206 7.00 -8.33 -10.14
CA GLU A 206 5.77 -7.61 -10.47
C GLU A 206 4.61 -8.03 -9.56
N LEU A 207 3.88 -7.04 -9.05
CA LEU A 207 2.57 -7.22 -8.44
C LEU A 207 1.49 -7.07 -9.53
N ILE A 208 0.80 -8.16 -9.82
CA ILE A 208 -0.33 -8.20 -10.75
C ILE A 208 -1.61 -8.15 -9.91
N LEU A 209 -2.52 -7.23 -10.25
CA LEU A 209 -3.83 -7.07 -9.62
C LEU A 209 -4.91 -7.35 -10.67
N SER A 210 -5.84 -8.24 -10.35
CA SER A 210 -6.99 -8.55 -11.19
C SER A 210 -8.29 -8.42 -10.38
N SER A 211 -9.39 -8.07 -11.05
CA SER A 211 -10.69 -8.00 -10.40
C SER A 211 -11.26 -9.41 -10.21
N GLU A 212 -11.90 -9.66 -9.07
CA GLU A 212 -12.60 -10.92 -8.80
C GLU A 212 -13.80 -11.13 -9.75
N ASP A 213 -14.37 -10.05 -10.31
CA ASP A 213 -15.52 -10.12 -11.23
C ASP A 213 -15.17 -10.66 -12.62
N ILE A 214 -13.88 -10.74 -12.99
CA ILE A 214 -13.45 -11.33 -14.27
C ILE A 214 -13.82 -12.82 -14.33
N GLY A 215 -13.84 -13.51 -13.18
CA GLY A 215 -14.28 -14.91 -13.08
C GLY A 215 -15.79 -15.09 -13.30
N LYS A 216 -16.60 -14.08 -12.98
CA LYS A 216 -18.04 -14.08 -13.30
C LYS A 216 -18.29 -13.75 -14.76
N ASP A 217 -17.59 -12.75 -15.31
CA ASP A 217 -17.71 -12.40 -16.74
C ASP A 217 -17.28 -13.56 -17.65
N LEU A 218 -16.18 -14.27 -17.31
CA LEU A 218 -15.76 -15.48 -18.01
C LEU A 218 -16.72 -16.64 -17.75
N GLY A 219 -17.20 -16.81 -16.52
CA GLY A 219 -18.20 -17.81 -16.17
C GLY A 219 -19.49 -17.65 -16.98
N GLU A 220 -20.00 -16.44 -17.13
CA GLU A 220 -21.16 -16.11 -17.96
C GLU A 220 -20.87 -16.31 -19.45
N LEU A 221 -19.66 -15.97 -19.94
CA LEU A 221 -19.21 -16.23 -21.31
C LEU A 221 -19.14 -17.73 -21.66
N PHE A 222 -18.79 -18.59 -20.70
CA PHE A 222 -18.77 -20.05 -20.87
C PHE A 222 -20.09 -20.73 -20.47
N SER A 223 -21.04 -19.97 -19.92
CA SER A 223 -22.42 -20.42 -19.65
C SER A 223 -23.38 -20.15 -20.80
N LEU A 224 -22.91 -19.53 -21.89
CA LEU A 224 -23.72 -19.23 -23.06
C LEU A 224 -24.33 -20.52 -23.64
N THR A 225 -25.62 -20.47 -23.91
CA THR A 225 -26.29 -21.51 -24.68
C THR A 225 -25.69 -21.58 -26.10
N PRO A 226 -25.79 -22.73 -26.80
CA PRO A 226 -25.26 -22.87 -28.16
C PRO A 226 -25.77 -21.77 -29.14
N GLU A 227 -26.97 -21.25 -28.90
CA GLU A 227 -27.58 -20.19 -29.71
C GLU A 227 -26.96 -18.82 -29.44
N GLU A 228 -26.68 -18.50 -28.17
CA GLU A 228 -26.02 -17.26 -27.78
C GLU A 228 -24.55 -17.24 -28.23
N LYS A 229 -23.87 -18.39 -28.17
CA LYS A 229 -22.51 -18.53 -28.70
C LYS A 229 -22.44 -18.27 -30.20
N LYS A 230 -23.40 -18.81 -30.96
CA LYS A 230 -23.49 -18.60 -32.41
C LYS A 230 -23.77 -17.13 -32.78
N LYS A 231 -24.55 -16.44 -31.96
CA LYS A 231 -24.80 -15.00 -32.11
C LYS A 231 -23.54 -14.18 -31.82
N LEU A 232 -22.82 -14.51 -30.76
CA LEU A 232 -21.57 -13.84 -30.40
C LEU A 232 -20.47 -14.04 -31.46
N GLU A 233 -20.34 -15.26 -32.00
CA GLU A 233 -19.42 -15.57 -33.10
C GLU A 233 -19.75 -14.76 -34.36
N SER A 234 -21.04 -14.61 -34.69
CA SER A 234 -21.49 -13.76 -35.81
C SER A 234 -21.18 -12.28 -35.58
N GLU A 235 -21.37 -11.75 -34.37
CA GLU A 235 -21.07 -10.35 -34.03
C GLU A 235 -19.55 -10.06 -34.04
N VAL A 236 -18.74 -11.05 -33.68
CA VAL A 236 -17.27 -10.96 -33.72
C VAL A 236 -16.77 -11.00 -35.17
N GLU A 237 -17.33 -11.87 -36.02
CA GLU A 237 -17.00 -11.92 -37.45
C GLU A 237 -17.39 -10.61 -38.18
N GLU A 238 -18.55 -10.05 -37.87
CA GLU A 238 -19.01 -8.78 -38.44
C GLU A 238 -18.08 -7.62 -38.06
N LYS A 239 -17.68 -7.55 -36.78
CA LYS A 239 -16.73 -6.53 -36.30
C LYS A 239 -15.31 -6.73 -36.81
N ALA A 240 -14.88 -7.98 -36.98
CA ALA A 240 -13.58 -8.29 -37.59
C ALA A 240 -13.53 -7.85 -39.06
N HIS A 241 -14.65 -7.92 -39.78
CA HIS A 241 -14.74 -7.46 -41.17
C HIS A 241 -14.59 -5.93 -41.28
N ILE A 242 -15.19 -5.17 -40.34
CA ILE A 242 -15.06 -3.71 -40.26
C ILE A 242 -13.60 -3.29 -39.99
N TYR A 243 -12.89 -4.02 -39.14
CA TYR A 243 -11.47 -3.73 -38.86
C TYR A 243 -10.54 -4.05 -40.03
N LYS A 244 -10.92 -5.01 -40.89
CA LYS A 244 -10.14 -5.39 -42.07
C LYS A 244 -10.27 -4.34 -43.19
N GLU A 245 -11.44 -3.72 -43.34
CA GLU A 245 -11.66 -2.62 -44.29
C GLU A 245 -11.02 -1.28 -43.87
N LEU A 246 -10.67 -1.12 -42.59
CA LEU A 246 -9.95 0.05 -42.07
C LEU A 246 -8.41 -0.05 -42.23
N LEU A 247 -7.91 -1.21 -42.66
CA LEU A 247 -6.48 -1.52 -42.81
C LEU A 247 -6.06 -1.73 -44.28
N GLU A 248 -6.98 -1.57 -45.23
CA GLU A 248 -6.73 -1.49 -46.68
C GLU A 248 -6.93 -0.05 -47.19
#